data_AF-A0A842JZC2-F1
#
_entry.id   AF-A0A842JZC2-F1
#
_cell.length_a   1.000
_cell.length_b   1.000
_cell.length_c   1.000
_cell.angle_alpha   90.00
_cell.angle_beta   90.00
_cell.angle_gamma   90.00
#
_symmetry.space_group_name_H-M   'P 1'
#
loop_
_entity.id
_entity.type
_entity.pdbx_description
1 polymer ?
#
loop_
_entity_poly.entity_id
_entity_poly.type
_entity_poly.pdbx_seq_one_letter_code
_entity_poly.pdbx_strand_id
1 'polypeptide(L)'
;MPRIPDPTVPDVHEHDPPGVPAPVTVPTTVQHHWTFARIFMYLTLAALPLLAISAQVFGIVPMNTTGALVIIPLAVILAVLCVFAPHPIDRIVGLGLGWGMFACLAYDAFRLDTVYLLGLWGDFIPKMGTWLHSGTDTRTGAIVGYVWRYFGDGGGIGIGSFILALAVGLQHLSRRAILFAFVGFAVFPVWAGLIATVALSPNGQQEMFPLTATTLALSLIGHLIFGLVLGLGFVRARRSLGQYWPWRPLLPTARTPGRGSLRGEADGTGR
;
A
#
# COMPACT_ATOMS: atom_id res chain seq x y z
N MET A 1 -62.81 -72.29 20.49
CA MET A 1 -61.39 -72.47 20.09
C MET A 1 -61.15 -71.64 18.84
N PRO A 2 -60.03 -70.90 18.71
CA PRO A 2 -59.38 -70.02 19.69
C PRO A 2 -59.39 -68.54 19.23
N ARG A 3 -59.58 -67.62 20.20
CA ARG A 3 -59.12 -66.22 20.14
C ARG A 3 -57.64 -66.19 20.46
N ILE A 4 -56.81 -65.52 19.65
CA ILE A 4 -55.49 -64.99 20.02
C ILE A 4 -55.23 -63.72 19.16
N PRO A 5 -54.35 -62.78 19.53
CA PRO A 5 -54.72 -61.47 20.05
C PRO A 5 -54.14 -60.30 19.23
N ASP A 6 -54.61 -59.09 19.53
CA ASP A 6 -53.95 -57.86 19.11
C ASP A 6 -52.91 -57.46 20.17
N PRO A 7 -51.66 -57.13 19.77
CA PRO A 7 -50.86 -56.19 20.53
C PRO A 7 -50.23 -55.13 19.62
N THR A 8 -50.71 -53.90 19.78
CA THR A 8 -49.91 -52.67 19.88
C THR A 8 -48.61 -52.64 19.07
N VAL A 9 -48.68 -52.01 17.89
CA VAL A 9 -47.51 -51.51 17.16
C VAL A 9 -46.90 -50.35 17.96
N PRO A 10 -45.61 -50.39 18.32
CA PRO A 10 -44.89 -49.24 18.86
C PRO A 10 -44.65 -48.20 17.75
N ASP A 11 -44.97 -46.93 18.04
CA ASP A 11 -44.53 -45.77 17.25
C ASP A 11 -43.00 -45.74 17.21
N VAL A 12 -42.43 -46.13 16.06
CA VAL A 12 -41.01 -45.91 15.76
C VAL A 12 -40.91 -44.52 15.15
N HIS A 13 -40.52 -43.54 15.98
CA HIS A 13 -40.01 -42.26 15.51
C HIS A 13 -38.69 -42.51 14.76
N GLU A 14 -38.80 -42.65 13.44
CA GLU A 14 -37.67 -42.69 12.52
C GLU A 14 -37.78 -41.48 11.58
N HIS A 15 -36.94 -40.47 11.81
CA HIS A 15 -36.28 -39.62 10.81
C HIS A 15 -35.76 -38.33 11.46
N ASP A 16 -34.65 -38.46 12.17
CA ASP A 16 -33.69 -37.36 12.28
C ASP A 16 -33.25 -36.96 10.85
N PRO A 17 -33.21 -35.66 10.51
CA PRO A 17 -32.73 -35.23 9.20
C PRO A 17 -31.24 -35.58 9.02
N PRO A 18 -30.81 -35.97 7.81
CA PRO A 18 -29.44 -36.36 7.54
C PRO A 18 -28.49 -35.23 7.93
N GLY A 19 -27.51 -35.60 8.77
CA GLY A 19 -26.52 -34.72 9.35
C GLY A 19 -25.90 -33.79 8.31
N VAL A 20 -26.06 -32.49 8.55
CA VAL A 20 -25.30 -31.44 7.89
C VAL A 20 -23.81 -31.78 8.07
N PRO A 21 -23.03 -32.00 6.99
CA PRO A 21 -21.60 -32.21 7.12
C PRO A 21 -21.02 -30.99 7.84
N ALA A 22 -20.33 -31.24 8.96
CA ALA A 22 -19.60 -30.19 9.66
C ALA A 22 -18.68 -29.47 8.66
N PRO A 23 -18.67 -28.13 8.61
CA PRO A 23 -17.80 -27.41 7.70
C PRO A 23 -16.37 -27.82 7.99
N VAL A 24 -15.71 -28.41 7.00
CA VAL A 24 -14.29 -28.74 7.03
C VAL A 24 -13.54 -27.43 7.21
N THR A 25 -13.14 -27.14 8.44
CA THR A 25 -12.26 -26.02 8.75
C THR A 25 -10.88 -26.34 8.18
N VAL A 26 -10.62 -25.84 6.97
CA VAL A 26 -9.28 -25.83 6.40
C VAL A 26 -8.35 -25.11 7.40
N PRO A 27 -7.19 -25.70 7.77
CA PRO A 27 -6.33 -25.15 8.80
C PRO A 27 -5.83 -23.74 8.42
N THR A 28 -6.16 -22.77 9.28
CA THR A 28 -5.91 -21.32 9.12
C THR A 28 -4.43 -20.93 9.13
N THR A 29 -3.55 -21.78 9.65
CA THR A 29 -2.11 -21.51 9.81
C THR A 29 -1.35 -21.41 8.49
N VAL A 30 -1.73 -22.22 7.48
CA VAL A 30 -1.10 -22.22 6.14
C VAL A 30 -1.54 -21.00 5.30
N GLN A 31 -2.57 -20.25 5.68
CA GLN A 31 -2.92 -19.03 4.93
C GLN A 31 -2.11 -17.81 5.40
N HIS A 32 -1.70 -17.78 6.66
CA HIS A 32 -1.01 -16.62 7.23
C HIS A 32 0.44 -16.46 6.74
N HIS A 33 1.22 -17.54 6.63
CA HIS A 33 2.63 -17.44 6.20
C HIS A 33 2.79 -16.91 4.76
N TRP A 34 1.94 -17.35 3.82
CA TRP A 34 1.93 -16.84 2.44
C TRP A 34 1.50 -15.38 2.36
N THR A 35 0.54 -14.98 3.20
CA THR A 35 0.11 -13.59 3.32
C THR A 35 1.26 -12.69 3.76
N PHE A 36 2.00 -13.08 4.80
CA PHE A 36 3.18 -12.34 5.27
C PHE A 36 4.27 -12.27 4.20
N ALA A 37 4.60 -13.39 3.56
CA ALA A 37 5.60 -13.42 2.49
C ALA A 37 5.20 -12.49 1.34
N ARG A 38 3.92 -12.49 0.93
CA ARG A 38 3.42 -11.63 -0.14
C ARG A 38 3.49 -10.14 0.22
N ILE A 39 3.12 -9.77 1.44
CA ILE A 39 3.28 -8.38 1.92
C ILE A 39 4.74 -7.98 1.94
N PHE A 40 5.60 -8.84 2.46
CA PHE A 40 7.03 -8.56 2.51
C PHE A 40 7.60 -8.34 1.10
N MET A 41 7.22 -9.16 0.12
CA MET A 41 7.59 -8.96 -1.28
C MET A 41 7.08 -7.62 -1.82
N TYR A 42 5.82 -7.24 -1.55
CA TYR A 42 5.30 -5.93 -1.97
C TYR A 42 6.03 -4.75 -1.32
N LEU A 43 6.30 -4.81 -0.01
CA LEU A 43 7.04 -3.77 0.70
C LEU A 43 8.49 -3.68 0.19
N THR A 44 9.10 -4.82 -0.11
CA THR A 44 10.43 -4.88 -0.72
C THR A 44 10.41 -4.24 -2.11
N LEU A 45 9.48 -4.63 -2.98
CA LEU A 45 9.32 -4.03 -4.31
C LEU A 45 9.03 -2.52 -4.23
N ALA A 46 8.25 -2.09 -3.23
CA ALA A 46 7.94 -0.68 -3.01
C ALA A 46 9.15 0.15 -2.57
N ALA A 47 10.08 -0.42 -1.82
CA ALA A 47 11.26 0.27 -1.31
C ALA A 47 12.45 0.25 -2.27
N LEU A 48 12.63 -0.85 -3.01
CA LEU A 48 13.82 -1.07 -3.84
C LEU A 48 14.06 0.01 -4.90
N PRO A 49 13.06 0.56 -5.63
CA PRO A 49 13.30 1.62 -6.61
C PRO A 49 13.97 2.85 -6.01
N LEU A 50 13.54 3.28 -4.82
CA LEU A 50 14.11 4.42 -4.11
C LEU A 50 15.52 4.09 -3.60
N LEU A 51 15.69 2.90 -3.02
CA LEU A 51 17.00 2.45 -2.51
C LEU A 51 18.02 2.26 -3.63
N ALA A 52 17.59 1.85 -4.83
CA ALA A 52 18.45 1.70 -6.00
C ALA A 52 19.01 3.05 -6.48
N ILE A 53 18.21 4.12 -6.42
CA ILE A 53 18.68 5.48 -6.68
C ILE A 53 19.76 5.87 -5.67
N SER A 54 19.50 5.68 -4.37
CA SER A 54 20.51 5.96 -3.35
C SER A 54 21.78 5.13 -3.58
N ALA A 55 21.66 3.82 -3.79
CA ALA A 55 22.81 2.95 -3.99
C ALA A 55 23.64 3.32 -5.23
N GLN A 56 23.00 3.72 -6.34
CA GLN A 56 23.66 4.25 -7.53
C GLN A 56 24.44 5.53 -7.20
N VAL A 57 23.80 6.47 -6.51
CA VAL A 57 24.37 7.78 -6.18
C VAL A 57 25.51 7.67 -5.16
N PHE A 58 25.47 6.67 -4.27
CA PHE A 58 26.60 6.33 -3.38
C PHE A 58 27.70 5.49 -4.06
N GLY A 59 27.51 5.07 -5.32
CA GLY A 59 28.47 4.23 -6.04
C GLY A 59 28.56 2.79 -5.49
N ILE A 60 27.54 2.32 -4.76
CA ILE A 60 27.51 0.99 -4.15
C ILE A 60 27.18 -0.07 -5.20
N VAL A 61 26.08 0.13 -5.93
CA VAL A 61 25.65 -0.77 -7.00
C VAL A 61 24.94 0.00 -8.11
N PRO A 62 25.25 -0.30 -9.39
CA PRO A 62 24.58 0.34 -10.50
C PRO A 62 23.06 0.07 -10.57
N MET A 63 22.29 1.08 -10.99
CA MET A 63 20.83 1.02 -11.07
C MET A 63 20.33 0.07 -12.17
N ASN A 64 21.05 -0.05 -13.29
CA ASN A 64 20.78 -1.05 -14.33
C ASN A 64 20.87 -2.48 -13.78
N THR A 65 21.85 -2.77 -12.91
CA THR A 65 22.05 -4.08 -12.30
C THR A 65 20.93 -4.41 -11.32
N THR A 66 20.62 -3.50 -10.40
CA THR A 66 19.52 -3.70 -9.43
C THR A 66 18.16 -3.74 -10.12
N GLY A 67 17.95 -2.89 -11.13
CA GLY A 67 16.78 -2.89 -11.99
C GLY A 67 16.56 -4.24 -12.67
N ALA A 68 17.54 -4.70 -13.45
CA ALA A 68 17.43 -5.89 -14.28
C ALA A 68 17.42 -7.21 -13.47
N LEU A 69 18.21 -7.30 -12.41
CA LEU A 69 18.40 -8.57 -11.68
C LEU A 69 17.48 -8.74 -10.47
N VAL A 70 16.94 -7.65 -9.92
CA VAL A 70 16.16 -7.70 -8.67
C VAL A 70 14.78 -7.11 -8.85
N ILE A 71 14.68 -5.83 -9.24
CA ILE A 71 13.43 -5.07 -9.19
C ILE A 71 12.45 -5.57 -10.26
N ILE A 72 12.89 -5.67 -11.52
CA ILE A 72 12.04 -6.14 -12.63
C ILE A 72 11.61 -7.61 -12.41
N PRO A 73 12.52 -8.56 -12.10
CA PRO A 73 12.12 -9.93 -11.80
C PRO A 73 11.12 -10.03 -10.65
N LEU A 74 11.32 -9.29 -9.56
CA LEU A 74 10.38 -9.28 -8.43
C LEU A 74 9.01 -8.73 -8.84
N ALA A 75 8.98 -7.65 -9.63
CA ALA A 75 7.75 -7.10 -10.18
C ALA A 75 7.01 -8.10 -11.08
N VAL A 76 7.74 -8.81 -11.95
CA VAL A 76 7.18 -9.86 -12.82
C VAL A 76 6.61 -11.01 -11.99
N ILE A 77 7.36 -11.51 -11.00
CA ILE A 77 6.90 -12.57 -10.10
C ILE A 77 5.60 -12.15 -9.40
N LEU A 78 5.55 -10.94 -8.86
CA LEU A 78 4.35 -10.43 -8.20
C LEU A 78 3.19 -10.23 -9.18
N ALA A 79 3.44 -9.78 -10.40
CA ALA A 79 2.41 -9.68 -11.43
C ALA A 79 1.85 -11.05 -11.82
N VAL A 80 2.70 -12.06 -12.00
CA VAL A 80 2.31 -13.46 -12.24
C VAL A 80 1.48 -13.97 -11.06
N LEU A 81 1.92 -13.74 -9.82
CA LEU A 81 1.16 -14.12 -8.62
C LEU A 81 -0.20 -13.40 -8.54
N CYS A 82 -0.29 -12.12 -8.93
CA CYS A 82 -1.58 -11.41 -8.98
C CYS A 82 -2.56 -12.02 -10.00
N VAL A 83 -2.06 -12.51 -11.13
CA VAL A 83 -2.88 -13.07 -12.20
C VAL A 83 -3.30 -14.51 -11.89
N PHE A 84 -2.34 -15.35 -11.51
CA PHE A 84 -2.56 -16.79 -11.38
C PHE A 84 -2.91 -17.24 -9.96
N ALA A 85 -2.58 -16.44 -8.95
CA ALA A 85 -2.86 -16.73 -7.54
C ALA A 85 -3.35 -15.46 -6.81
N PRO A 86 -4.48 -14.85 -7.24
CA PRO A 86 -4.95 -13.59 -6.70
C PRO A 86 -5.22 -13.69 -5.20
N HIS A 87 -4.83 -12.64 -4.47
CA HIS A 87 -4.99 -12.55 -3.02
C HIS A 87 -5.70 -11.23 -2.65
N PRO A 88 -6.53 -11.17 -1.58
CA PRO A 88 -7.21 -9.94 -1.17
C PRO A 88 -6.31 -8.72 -1.04
N ILE A 89 -5.06 -8.92 -0.60
CA ILE A 89 -4.04 -7.86 -0.46
C ILE A 89 -3.72 -7.17 -1.78
N ASP A 90 -3.85 -7.86 -2.91
CA ASP A 90 -3.53 -7.29 -4.23
C ASP A 90 -4.45 -6.12 -4.57
N ARG A 91 -5.66 -6.08 -3.98
CA ARG A 91 -6.57 -4.93 -4.10
C ARG A 91 -6.03 -3.70 -3.37
N ILE A 92 -5.42 -3.90 -2.21
CA ILE A 92 -4.76 -2.83 -1.45
C ILE A 92 -3.57 -2.31 -2.26
N VAL A 93 -2.75 -3.23 -2.79
CA VAL A 93 -1.57 -2.91 -3.60
C VAL A 93 -1.96 -2.16 -4.87
N GLY A 94 -2.96 -2.64 -5.62
CA GLY A 94 -3.41 -1.97 -6.85
C GLY A 94 -3.95 -0.56 -6.59
N LEU A 95 -4.69 -0.36 -5.49
CA LEU A 95 -5.16 0.97 -5.09
C LEU A 95 -4.01 1.87 -4.63
N GLY A 96 -3.06 1.34 -3.86
CA GLY A 96 -1.86 2.05 -3.44
C GLY A 96 -1.01 2.47 -4.63
N LEU A 97 -0.76 1.55 -5.58
CA LEU A 97 -0.04 1.82 -6.83
C LEU A 97 -0.73 2.93 -7.63
N GLY A 98 -2.03 2.80 -7.89
CA GLY A 98 -2.78 3.77 -8.69
C GLY A 98 -2.81 5.17 -8.05
N TRP A 99 -3.10 5.27 -6.75
CA TRP A 99 -3.08 6.56 -6.05
C TRP A 99 -1.66 7.13 -5.88
N GLY A 100 -0.65 6.28 -5.75
CA GLY A 100 0.76 6.67 -5.73
C GLY A 100 1.21 7.29 -7.04
N MET A 101 0.88 6.64 -8.17
CA MET A 101 1.11 7.18 -9.52
C MET A 101 0.38 8.50 -9.71
N PHE A 102 -0.88 8.60 -9.29
CA PHE A 102 -1.67 9.83 -9.42
C PHE A 102 -1.13 10.97 -8.54
N ALA A 103 -0.69 10.68 -7.31
CA ALA A 103 -0.03 11.66 -6.44
C ALA A 103 1.30 12.13 -7.04
N CYS A 104 2.04 11.23 -7.68
CA CYS A 104 3.27 11.57 -8.40
C CYS A 104 2.98 12.48 -9.60
N LEU A 105 1.93 12.20 -10.37
CA LEU A 105 1.48 13.08 -11.45
C LEU A 105 1.09 14.47 -10.93
N ALA A 106 0.36 14.55 -9.81
CA ALA A 106 -0.01 15.83 -9.21
C ALA A 106 1.21 16.62 -8.71
N TYR A 107 2.22 15.94 -8.17
CA TYR A 107 3.52 16.55 -7.88
C TYR A 107 4.14 17.04 -9.20
N ASP A 108 4.25 16.20 -10.23
CA ASP A 108 4.90 16.61 -11.47
C ASP A 108 4.22 17.77 -12.18
N ALA A 109 2.89 17.89 -12.12
CA ALA A 109 2.20 19.08 -12.63
C ALA A 109 2.76 20.36 -11.99
N PHE A 110 3.04 20.36 -10.68
CA PHE A 110 3.73 21.47 -10.02
C PHE A 110 5.23 21.54 -10.38
N ARG A 111 5.93 20.41 -10.34
CA ARG A 111 7.39 20.36 -10.51
C ARG A 111 7.81 20.79 -11.92
N LEU A 112 7.17 20.24 -12.94
CA LEU A 112 7.54 20.47 -14.34
C LEU A 112 7.32 21.92 -14.74
N ASP A 113 6.31 22.59 -14.19
CA ASP A 113 6.15 24.03 -14.36
C ASP A 113 7.35 24.80 -13.77
N THR A 114 7.81 24.43 -12.58
CA THR A 114 8.98 25.08 -11.95
C THR A 114 10.28 24.82 -12.71
N VAL A 115 10.38 23.68 -13.39
CA VAL A 115 11.54 23.26 -14.19
C VAL A 115 11.54 23.93 -15.56
N TYR A 116 10.48 23.73 -16.34
CA TYR A 116 10.44 24.03 -17.77
C TYR A 116 9.81 25.38 -18.09
N LEU A 117 8.88 25.88 -17.26
CA LEU A 117 8.28 27.20 -17.47
C LEU A 117 9.05 28.29 -16.72
N LEU A 118 9.48 28.00 -15.49
CA LEU A 118 10.12 29.00 -14.62
C LEU A 118 11.64 28.88 -14.55
N GLY A 119 12.24 27.78 -15.00
CA GLY A 119 13.70 27.58 -15.00
C GLY A 119 14.33 27.57 -13.61
N LEU A 120 13.55 27.28 -12.56
CA LEU A 120 13.98 27.36 -11.16
C LEU A 120 14.71 26.10 -10.67
N TRP A 121 14.65 25.02 -11.44
CA TRP A 121 15.23 23.72 -11.10
C TRP A 121 15.51 22.90 -12.36
N GLY A 122 16.61 22.14 -12.39
CA GLY A 122 16.89 21.16 -13.44
C GLY A 122 16.09 19.86 -13.29
N ASP A 123 15.77 19.23 -14.42
CA ASP A 123 15.17 17.90 -14.41
C ASP A 123 16.23 16.80 -14.35
N PHE A 124 16.35 16.13 -13.20
CA PHE A 124 17.25 14.99 -13.03
C PHE A 124 16.65 13.66 -13.50
N ILE A 125 15.35 13.61 -13.81
CA ILE A 125 14.64 12.37 -14.16
C ILE A 125 15.16 11.74 -15.47
N PRO A 126 15.46 12.50 -16.55
CA PRO A 126 16.08 11.93 -17.73
C PRO A 126 17.45 11.30 -17.45
N LYS A 127 18.28 11.95 -16.62
CA LYS A 127 19.58 11.41 -16.19
C LYS A 127 19.40 10.12 -15.39
N MET A 128 18.45 10.09 -14.45
CA MET A 128 18.12 8.86 -13.72
C MET A 128 17.75 7.70 -14.66
N GLY A 129 16.98 7.96 -15.71
CA GLY A 129 16.63 6.93 -16.69
C GLY A 129 17.86 6.35 -17.42
N THR A 130 18.87 7.17 -17.71
CA THR A 130 20.13 6.67 -18.31
C THR A 130 20.88 5.69 -17.42
N TRP A 131 20.76 5.82 -16.09
CA TRP A 131 21.34 4.84 -15.15
C TRP A 131 20.73 3.45 -15.28
N LEU A 132 19.48 3.35 -15.74
CA LEU A 132 18.73 2.10 -15.81
C LEU A 132 19.00 1.31 -17.10
N HIS A 133 19.19 2.00 -18.22
CA HIS A 133 19.41 1.36 -19.53
C HIS A 133 20.85 1.50 -20.06
N SER A 134 21.75 2.11 -19.29
CA SER A 134 23.18 2.28 -19.61
C SER A 134 23.48 2.98 -20.94
N GLY A 135 22.52 3.74 -21.48
CA GLY A 135 22.68 4.51 -22.71
C GLY A 135 22.93 5.99 -22.41
N THR A 136 23.29 6.76 -23.44
CA THR A 136 23.55 8.20 -23.34
C THR A 136 22.44 9.06 -23.96
N ASP A 137 21.45 8.43 -24.58
CA ASP A 137 20.33 9.13 -25.22
C ASP A 137 19.37 9.74 -24.18
N THR A 138 19.21 11.05 -24.27
CA THR A 138 18.39 11.85 -23.35
C THR A 138 16.90 11.59 -23.50
N ARG A 139 16.43 11.26 -24.72
CA ARG A 139 15.01 10.97 -24.97
C ARG A 139 14.60 9.64 -24.35
N THR A 140 15.38 8.60 -24.57
CA THR A 140 15.17 7.28 -23.95
C THR A 140 15.32 7.38 -22.44
N GLY A 141 16.33 8.12 -21.96
CA GLY A 141 16.50 8.42 -20.54
C GLY A 141 15.26 9.10 -19.94
N ALA A 142 14.66 10.08 -20.61
CA ALA A 142 13.42 10.70 -20.15
C ALA A 142 12.28 9.68 -20.04
N ILE A 143 12.02 8.88 -21.08
CA ILE A 143 10.94 7.87 -21.07
C ILE A 143 11.14 6.88 -19.92
N VAL A 144 12.33 6.27 -19.83
CA VAL A 144 12.64 5.28 -18.80
C VAL A 144 12.60 5.90 -17.41
N GLY A 145 13.13 7.11 -17.27
CA GLY A 145 13.15 7.85 -16.00
C GLY A 145 11.74 8.16 -15.50
N TYR A 146 10.83 8.63 -16.36
CA TYR A 146 9.45 8.91 -15.96
C TYR A 146 8.65 7.62 -15.70
N VAL A 147 8.89 6.53 -16.44
CA VAL A 147 8.30 5.22 -16.13
C VAL A 147 8.74 4.77 -14.73
N TRP A 148 10.03 4.86 -14.42
CA TRP A 148 10.56 4.53 -13.10
C TRP A 148 9.96 5.42 -12.00
N ARG A 149 9.89 6.72 -12.25
CA ARG A 149 9.31 7.70 -11.33
C ARG A 149 7.86 7.40 -10.98
N TYR A 150 7.02 7.10 -11.97
CA TYR A 150 5.60 6.85 -11.70
C TYR A 150 5.35 5.46 -11.12
N PHE A 151 5.88 4.40 -11.73
CA PHE A 151 5.60 3.03 -11.30
C PHE A 151 6.47 2.59 -10.13
N GLY A 152 7.76 2.88 -10.18
CA GLY A 152 8.73 2.54 -9.15
C GLY A 152 8.58 3.44 -7.92
N ASP A 153 8.90 4.73 -8.06
CA ASP A 153 8.94 5.64 -6.91
C ASP A 153 7.53 5.97 -6.40
N GLY A 154 6.72 6.67 -7.19
CA GLY A 154 5.37 7.09 -6.79
C GLY A 154 4.47 5.93 -6.45
N GLY A 155 4.43 4.92 -7.32
CA GLY A 155 3.68 3.69 -7.14
C GLY A 155 4.15 2.89 -5.93
N GLY A 156 5.45 2.71 -5.75
CA GLY A 156 6.04 2.02 -4.58
C GLY A 156 5.70 2.72 -3.27
N ILE A 157 5.89 4.04 -3.18
CA ILE A 157 5.51 4.84 -2.01
C ILE A 157 4.01 4.69 -1.72
N GLY A 158 3.17 4.68 -2.75
CA GLY A 158 1.73 4.45 -2.63
C GLY A 158 1.38 3.07 -2.05
N ILE A 159 2.00 2.01 -2.55
CA ILE A 159 1.85 0.64 -2.02
C ILE A 159 2.29 0.58 -0.56
N GLY A 160 3.50 1.04 -0.25
CA GLY A 160 4.07 0.98 1.08
C GLY A 160 3.24 1.74 2.11
N SER A 161 2.86 2.98 1.79
CA SER A 161 2.04 3.81 2.67
C SER A 161 0.65 3.22 2.93
N PHE A 162 -0.02 2.64 1.93
CA PHE A 162 -1.34 2.02 2.12
C PHE A 162 -1.27 0.76 3.00
N ILE A 163 -0.27 -0.10 2.78
CA ILE A 163 -0.05 -1.30 3.61
C ILE A 163 0.25 -0.89 5.06
N LEU A 164 1.18 0.05 5.25
CA LEU A 164 1.54 0.54 6.59
C LEU A 164 0.36 1.23 7.28
N ALA A 165 -0.42 2.03 6.55
CA ALA A 165 -1.60 2.70 7.09
C ALA A 165 -2.64 1.70 7.62
N LEU A 166 -2.88 0.60 6.89
CA LEU A 166 -3.81 -0.45 7.32
C LEU A 166 -3.26 -1.27 8.48
N ALA A 167 -1.97 -1.60 8.45
CA ALA A 167 -1.31 -2.31 9.54
C ALA A 167 -1.39 -1.51 10.86
N VAL A 168 -1.15 -0.20 10.80
CA VAL A 168 -1.25 0.68 11.95
C VAL A 168 -2.71 0.90 12.38
N GLY A 169 -3.65 0.93 11.43
CA GLY A 169 -5.07 1.17 11.73
C GLY A 169 -5.55 2.59 11.43
N LEU A 170 -4.83 3.32 10.57
CA LEU A 170 -5.15 4.71 10.22
C LEU A 170 -6.56 4.85 9.62
N GLN A 171 -7.12 3.81 9.01
CA GLN A 171 -8.48 3.80 8.47
C GLN A 171 -9.55 4.16 9.52
N HIS A 172 -9.28 3.93 10.80
CA HIS A 172 -10.20 4.20 11.91
C HIS A 172 -10.05 5.61 12.49
N LEU A 173 -9.03 6.36 12.07
CA LEU A 173 -8.78 7.70 12.57
C LEU A 173 -9.60 8.77 11.83
N SER A 174 -9.59 9.98 12.38
CA SER A 174 -10.21 11.14 11.74
C SER A 174 -9.55 11.44 10.39
N ARG A 175 -10.30 12.07 9.47
CA ARG A 175 -9.76 12.48 8.16
C ARG A 175 -8.49 13.32 8.31
N ARG A 176 -8.48 14.26 9.28
CA ARG A 176 -7.33 15.13 9.53
C ARG A 176 -6.09 14.33 9.95
N ALA A 177 -6.25 13.39 10.88
CA ALA A 177 -5.13 12.55 11.34
C ALA A 177 -4.54 11.70 10.20
N ILE A 178 -5.39 11.15 9.33
CA ILE A 178 -4.94 10.42 8.14
C ILE A 178 -4.12 11.33 7.21
N LEU A 179 -4.64 12.52 6.88
CA LEU A 179 -3.93 13.43 5.99
C LEU A 179 -2.57 13.86 6.57
N PHE A 180 -2.51 14.17 7.88
CA PHE A 180 -1.24 14.46 8.54
C PHE A 180 -0.28 13.28 8.54
N ALA A 181 -0.77 12.05 8.71
CA ALA A 181 0.07 10.86 8.67
C ALA A 181 0.68 10.64 7.28
N PHE A 182 -0.11 10.80 6.21
CA PHE A 182 0.37 10.65 4.84
C PHE A 182 1.30 11.78 4.40
N VAL A 183 1.01 13.03 4.78
CA VAL A 183 1.93 14.16 4.57
C VAL A 183 3.21 13.95 5.36
N GLY A 184 3.12 13.54 6.62
CA GLY A 184 4.28 13.21 7.46
C GLY A 184 5.12 12.10 6.84
N PHE A 185 4.50 11.03 6.34
CA PHE A 185 5.21 9.97 5.62
C PHE A 185 5.90 10.47 4.35
N ALA A 186 5.27 11.34 3.57
CA ALA A 186 5.90 11.92 2.39
C ALA A 186 7.07 12.87 2.74
N VAL A 187 7.02 13.55 3.88
CA VAL A 187 8.05 14.51 4.30
C VAL A 187 9.23 13.83 5.01
N PHE A 188 8.96 12.97 6.01
CA PHE A 188 10.02 12.45 6.87
C PHE A 188 10.83 11.33 6.20
N PRO A 189 10.29 10.13 5.92
CA PRO A 189 11.10 9.09 5.31
C PRO A 189 11.40 9.33 3.82
N VAL A 190 10.48 9.95 3.07
CA VAL A 190 10.65 10.10 1.60
C VAL A 190 11.45 11.35 1.25
N TRP A 191 10.93 12.54 1.52
CA TRP A 191 11.64 13.79 1.18
C TRP A 191 12.96 13.92 1.94
N ALA A 192 12.96 13.76 3.27
CA ALA A 192 14.20 13.91 4.03
C ALA A 192 15.21 12.80 3.68
N GLY A 193 14.76 11.59 3.34
CA GLY A 193 15.62 10.52 2.82
C GLY A 193 16.27 10.87 1.47
N LEU A 194 15.53 11.51 0.57
CA LEU A 194 16.08 12.05 -0.67
C LEU A 194 17.11 13.15 -0.38
N ILE A 195 16.78 14.13 0.47
CA ILE A 195 17.72 15.20 0.83
C ILE A 195 18.98 14.65 1.50
N ALA A 196 18.83 13.67 2.39
CA ALA A 196 19.96 12.98 3.01
C ALA A 196 20.81 12.25 1.97
N THR A 197 20.20 11.58 0.99
CA THR A 197 20.94 10.93 -0.11
C THR A 197 21.77 11.96 -0.89
N VAL A 198 21.17 13.09 -1.26
CA VAL A 198 21.86 14.16 -2.01
C VAL A 198 22.97 14.81 -1.18
N ALA A 199 22.73 15.03 0.12
CA ALA A 199 23.67 15.72 1.01
C ALA A 199 24.85 14.83 1.44
N LEU A 200 24.61 13.53 1.63
CA LEU A 200 25.60 12.60 2.18
C LEU A 200 26.39 11.85 1.10
N SER A 201 25.86 11.73 -0.12
CA SER A 201 26.62 11.13 -1.22
C SER A 201 27.72 12.08 -1.72
N PRO A 202 28.93 11.56 -2.02
CA PRO A 202 30.01 12.35 -2.63
C PRO A 202 29.58 13.08 -3.92
N ASN A 203 28.72 12.47 -4.73
CA ASN A 203 28.30 13.00 -6.02
C ASN A 203 26.82 13.39 -6.05
N GLY A 204 26.12 13.38 -4.92
CA GLY A 204 24.66 13.56 -4.86
C GLY A 204 24.17 14.85 -5.52
N GLN A 205 24.84 15.97 -5.25
CA GLN A 205 24.47 17.27 -5.83
C GLN A 205 24.76 17.39 -7.35
N GLN A 206 25.74 16.65 -7.85
CA GLN A 206 26.13 16.63 -9.26
C GLN A 206 25.28 15.65 -10.08
N GLU A 207 24.91 14.53 -9.46
CA GLU A 207 24.14 13.45 -10.08
C GLU A 207 22.64 13.71 -10.05
N MET A 208 22.14 14.40 -9.02
CA MET A 208 20.72 14.68 -8.85
C MET A 208 20.43 16.17 -9.03
N PHE A 209 20.71 17.00 -8.03
CA PHE A 209 20.48 18.44 -8.09
C PHE A 209 21.22 19.19 -6.98
N PRO A 210 21.61 20.46 -7.20
CA PRO A 210 22.24 21.27 -6.18
C PRO A 210 21.28 21.53 -5.01
N LEU A 211 21.78 21.49 -3.78
CA LEU A 211 21.02 21.82 -2.59
C LEU A 211 21.08 23.33 -2.35
N THR A 212 19.99 24.00 -2.71
CA THR A 212 19.78 25.44 -2.53
C THR A 212 18.50 25.65 -1.75
N ALA A 213 18.28 26.85 -1.20
CA ALA A 213 17.01 27.18 -0.56
C ALA A 213 15.82 26.97 -1.52
N THR A 214 15.99 27.28 -2.80
CA THR A 214 14.97 27.10 -3.85
C THR A 214 14.67 25.62 -4.07
N THR A 215 15.68 24.78 -4.33
CA THR A 215 15.46 23.35 -4.62
C THR A 215 14.94 22.61 -3.39
N LEU A 216 15.34 22.99 -2.18
CA LEU A 216 14.78 22.48 -0.93
C LEU A 216 13.30 22.87 -0.78
N ALA A 217 12.95 24.13 -1.00
CA ALA A 217 11.57 24.59 -0.88
C ALA A 217 10.65 23.95 -1.93
N LEU A 218 11.05 23.94 -3.20
CA LEU A 218 10.26 23.37 -4.28
C LEU A 218 10.10 21.85 -4.12
N SER A 219 11.17 21.13 -3.78
CA SER A 219 11.08 19.69 -3.52
C SER A 219 10.18 19.38 -2.33
N LEU A 220 10.23 20.19 -1.26
CA LEU A 220 9.35 20.03 -0.10
C LEU A 220 7.89 20.25 -0.48
N ILE A 221 7.57 21.33 -1.19
CA ILE A 221 6.20 21.61 -1.68
C ILE A 221 5.67 20.44 -2.50
N GLY A 222 6.49 19.90 -3.41
CA GLY A 222 6.14 18.72 -4.19
C GLY A 222 5.76 17.50 -3.33
N HIS A 223 6.51 17.24 -2.25
CA HIS A 223 6.20 16.13 -1.34
C HIS A 223 4.99 16.41 -0.44
N LEU A 224 4.73 17.68 -0.09
CA LEU A 224 3.48 18.07 0.58
C LEU A 224 2.26 17.80 -0.32
N ILE A 225 2.34 18.16 -1.61
CA ILE A 225 1.31 17.86 -2.62
C ILE A 225 1.12 16.36 -2.73
N PHE A 226 2.22 15.62 -2.92
CA PHE A 226 2.20 14.16 -3.04
C PHE A 226 1.50 13.51 -1.84
N GLY A 227 1.96 13.81 -0.62
CA GLY A 227 1.40 13.24 0.62
C GLY A 227 -0.07 13.60 0.83
N LEU A 228 -0.46 14.82 0.48
CA LEU A 228 -1.86 15.26 0.57
C LEU A 228 -2.76 14.49 -0.40
N VAL A 229 -2.37 14.38 -1.67
CA VAL A 229 -3.15 13.68 -2.71
C VAL A 229 -3.25 12.19 -2.37
N LEU A 230 -2.15 11.57 -1.97
CA LEU A 230 -2.13 10.17 -1.58
C LEU A 230 -3.01 9.90 -0.35
N GLY A 231 -2.94 10.78 0.66
CA GLY A 231 -3.80 10.71 1.84
C GLY A 231 -5.30 10.89 1.51
N LEU A 232 -5.64 11.79 0.59
CA LEU A 232 -7.02 11.93 0.09
C LEU A 232 -7.48 10.66 -0.63
N GLY A 233 -6.61 10.05 -1.42
CA GLY A 233 -6.85 8.75 -2.05
C GLY A 233 -7.14 7.65 -1.04
N PHE A 234 -6.33 7.57 0.02
CA PHE A 234 -6.58 6.63 1.11
C PHE A 234 -7.90 6.91 1.81
N VAL A 235 -8.22 8.16 2.14
CA VAL A 235 -9.52 8.54 2.75
C VAL A 235 -10.69 8.11 1.88
N ARG A 236 -10.57 8.23 0.55
CA ARG A 236 -11.59 7.82 -0.41
C ARG A 236 -11.77 6.30 -0.48
N ALA A 237 -10.70 5.54 -0.28
CA ALA A 237 -10.67 4.07 -0.39
C ALA A 237 -10.80 3.33 0.96
N ARG A 238 -10.60 4.00 2.10
CA ARG A 238 -10.44 3.34 3.42
C ARG A 238 -11.60 2.44 3.84
N ARG A 239 -12.84 2.75 3.43
CA ARG A 239 -14.02 1.94 3.76
C ARG A 239 -14.00 0.59 3.05
N SER A 240 -13.54 0.55 1.81
CA SER A 240 -13.41 -0.70 1.04
C SER A 240 -12.10 -1.41 1.31
N LEU A 241 -11.05 -0.72 1.77
CA LEU A 241 -9.73 -1.33 2.01
C LEU A 241 -9.72 -2.21 3.27
N GLY A 242 -10.44 -1.82 4.33
CA GLY A 242 -10.44 -2.55 5.59
C GLY A 242 -10.91 -4.01 5.48
N GLN A 243 -11.79 -4.33 4.52
CA GLN A 243 -12.28 -5.69 4.33
C GLN A 243 -11.23 -6.65 3.74
N TYR A 244 -10.19 -6.12 3.12
CA TYR A 244 -9.12 -6.91 2.48
C TYR A 244 -7.90 -7.07 3.39
N TRP A 245 -7.88 -6.40 4.55
CA TRP A 245 -6.80 -6.50 5.51
C TRP A 245 -7.03 -7.70 6.46
N PRO A 246 -6.10 -8.66 6.54
CA PRO A 246 -6.39 -9.95 7.20
C PRO A 246 -6.17 -9.94 8.71
N TRP A 247 -5.63 -8.88 9.31
CA TRP A 247 -5.32 -8.83 10.75
C TRP A 247 -5.99 -7.67 11.48
N ARG A 248 -5.99 -7.76 12.80
CA ARG A 248 -6.36 -6.63 13.65
C ARG A 248 -5.30 -5.53 13.51
N PRO A 249 -5.70 -4.26 13.29
CA PRO A 249 -4.74 -3.16 13.27
C PRO A 249 -4.07 -2.95 14.63
N LEU A 250 -2.89 -2.34 14.63
CA LEU A 250 -2.12 -2.06 15.84
C LEU A 250 -2.83 -1.06 16.76
N LEU A 251 -3.46 -0.03 16.20
CA LEU A 251 -4.24 0.93 16.97
C LEU A 251 -5.62 0.36 17.30
N PRO A 252 -6.06 0.40 18.58
CA PRO A 252 -7.38 -0.02 18.97
C PRO A 252 -8.46 0.74 18.19
N THR A 253 -9.44 0.03 17.66
CA THR A 253 -10.67 0.66 17.16
C THR A 253 -11.36 1.30 18.35
N ALA A 254 -11.58 2.62 18.32
CA ALA A 254 -12.43 3.26 19.33
C ALA A 254 -13.80 2.58 19.28
N ARG A 255 -14.12 1.77 20.30
CA ARG A 255 -15.45 1.19 20.46
C ARG A 255 -16.42 2.36 20.50
N THR A 256 -17.35 2.43 19.55
CA THR A 256 -18.53 3.26 19.70
C THR A 256 -19.25 2.78 20.98
N PRO A 257 -19.40 3.62 22.02
CA PRO A 257 -20.24 3.27 23.15
C PRO A 257 -21.68 3.04 22.64
N GLY A 258 -22.33 2.03 23.20
CA GLY A 258 -23.55 1.36 22.71
C GLY A 258 -24.65 2.21 22.06
N ARG A 259 -25.28 1.62 21.04
CA ARG A 259 -26.70 1.87 20.74
C ARG A 259 -27.50 0.96 21.68
N GLY A 260 -28.18 1.58 22.63
CA GLY A 260 -28.71 0.93 23.83
C GLY A 260 -29.71 -0.21 23.60
N SER A 261 -29.58 -1.24 24.42
CA SER A 261 -30.71 -1.99 24.95
C SER A 261 -31.12 -1.34 26.27
N LEU A 262 -31.77 -0.18 26.20
CA LEU A 262 -32.70 0.25 27.24
C LEU A 262 -34.08 -0.18 26.75
N ARG A 263 -34.34 -1.49 26.80
CA ARG A 263 -35.69 -2.02 26.69
C ARG A 263 -36.29 -1.82 28.08
N GLY A 264 -37.24 -0.90 28.15
CA GLY A 264 -37.89 -0.48 29.39
C GLY A 264 -38.49 -1.67 30.12
N GLU A 265 -38.09 -1.81 31.38
CA GLU A 265 -38.81 -2.56 32.39
C GLU A 265 -39.45 -1.51 33.30
N ALA A 266 -40.58 -1.00 32.84
CA ALA A 266 -41.47 -0.13 33.57
C ALA A 266 -42.89 -0.64 33.33
N ASP A 267 -43.20 -1.75 34.00
CA ASP A 267 -44.52 -2.30 34.23
C ASP A 267 -44.36 -3.07 35.54
N GLY A 268 -45.05 -2.85 36.64
CA GLY A 268 -46.15 -1.98 37.00
C GLY A 268 -46.54 -2.50 38.39
N THR A 269 -46.47 -1.64 39.41
CA THR A 269 -47.00 -1.95 40.74
C THR A 269 -48.53 -1.90 40.68
N GLY A 270 -49.22 -2.95 41.12
CA GLY A 270 -50.69 -2.92 41.18
C GLY A 270 -51.36 -4.19 41.67
N ARG A 271 -51.39 -4.34 43.02
CA ARG A 271 -52.37 -5.08 43.85
C ARG A 271 -52.58 -6.58 43.64
#